data_AF-A0A3C0K420-F1
#
_entry.id   AF-A0A3C0K420-F1
#
_cell.length_a   1.000
_cell.length_b   1.000
_cell.length_c   1.000
_cell.angle_alpha   90.00
_cell.angle_beta   90.00
_cell.angle_gamma   90.00
#
_symmetry.space_group_name_H-M   'P 1'
#
loop_
_entity.id
_entity.type
_entity.pdbx_description
1 polymer ?
#
loop_
_entity_poly.entity_id
_entity_poly.type
_entity_poly.pdbx_seq_one_letter_code
_entity_poly.pdbx_strand_id
1 'polypeptide(L)'
;MLTMKADMSGGAAVIGALNAASQLKVPYPVIGIIPATENMVSGSATRPSDVVTASNGITIEITNTDAEGRLILADALVYAEKYTPEYVIDIATLTGAASIALGTGSAAALFTNEDNLKNDLISASNKSGEKIWQLPLYPEYTEWMKASDISDLRNSPSSRNTGAGTSAAFLQEFAKSYKWAHLDIAPMAYVQTNSILRQLGPSGATGFGVRLLSYLMMNRISN
;
A
#
# COMPACT_ATOMS: atom_id res chain seq x y z
N MET A 1 -17.37 -4.78 6.81
CA MET A 1 -17.54 -5.85 5.80
C MET A 1 -18.20 -5.42 4.50
N LEU A 2 -19.37 -4.77 4.47
CA LEU A 2 -20.10 -4.49 3.19
C LEU A 2 -19.26 -3.80 2.08
N THR A 3 -18.27 -2.99 2.46
CA THR A 3 -17.39 -2.27 1.53
C THR A 3 -16.09 -2.99 1.19
N MET A 4 -15.82 -4.18 1.76
CA MET A 4 -14.57 -4.93 1.54
C MET A 4 -14.43 -5.50 0.12
N LYS A 5 -15.48 -5.44 -0.71
CA LYS A 5 -15.33 -5.60 -2.17
C LYS A 5 -14.33 -4.61 -2.79
N ALA A 6 -14.05 -3.50 -2.10
CA ALA A 6 -13.08 -2.50 -2.50
C ALA A 6 -11.65 -2.81 -1.99
N ASP A 7 -11.43 -3.91 -1.28
CA ASP A 7 -10.11 -4.27 -0.76
C ASP A 7 -9.10 -4.71 -1.85
N MET A 8 -9.53 -4.68 -3.11
CA MET A 8 -8.71 -4.87 -4.30
C MET A 8 -8.37 -3.53 -4.99
N SER A 9 -8.72 -2.39 -4.39
CA SER A 9 -8.58 -1.07 -5.06
C SER A 9 -7.14 -0.72 -5.39
N GLY A 10 -6.17 -1.20 -4.60
CA GLY A 10 -4.75 -1.08 -4.92
C GLY A 10 -4.39 -1.77 -6.24
N GLY A 11 -4.75 -3.05 -6.38
CA GLY A 11 -4.58 -3.78 -7.64
C GLY A 11 -5.33 -3.15 -8.82
N ALA A 12 -6.54 -2.65 -8.59
CA ALA A 12 -7.31 -1.93 -9.60
C ALA A 12 -6.60 -0.64 -10.07
N ALA A 13 -6.00 0.10 -9.14
CA ALA A 13 -5.22 1.30 -9.44
C ALA A 13 -3.97 0.97 -10.26
N VAL A 14 -3.27 -0.13 -9.95
CA VAL A 14 -2.12 -0.62 -10.75
C VAL A 14 -2.55 -0.95 -12.18
N ILE A 15 -3.64 -1.68 -12.36
CA ILE A 15 -4.18 -2.00 -13.70
C ILE A 15 -4.55 -0.72 -14.47
N GLY A 16 -5.21 0.23 -13.80
CA GLY A 16 -5.56 1.53 -14.38
C GLY A 16 -4.33 2.35 -14.76
N ALA A 17 -3.29 2.35 -13.93
CA ALA A 17 -2.03 3.03 -14.20
C ALA A 17 -1.29 2.39 -15.39
N LEU A 18 -1.26 1.06 -15.53
CA LEU A 18 -0.69 0.40 -16.70
C LEU A 18 -1.42 0.76 -18.00
N ASN A 19 -2.76 0.81 -17.96
CA ASN A 19 -3.55 1.27 -19.10
C ASN A 19 -3.21 2.73 -19.45
N ALA A 20 -3.10 3.61 -18.45
CA ALA A 20 -2.69 4.99 -18.68
C ALA A 20 -1.26 5.09 -19.23
N ALA A 21 -0.31 4.30 -18.72
CA ALA A 21 1.07 4.25 -19.21
C ALA A 21 1.14 3.90 -20.70
N SER A 22 0.34 2.92 -21.12
CA SER A 22 0.20 2.50 -22.52
C SER A 22 -0.34 3.64 -23.40
N GLN A 23 -1.41 4.31 -22.96
CA GLN A 23 -2.01 5.43 -23.71
C GLN A 23 -1.10 6.66 -23.79
N LEU A 24 -0.37 6.93 -22.71
CA LEU A 24 0.63 8.01 -22.64
C LEU A 24 1.92 7.68 -23.41
N LYS A 25 2.07 6.45 -23.89
CA LYS A 25 3.28 5.95 -24.58
C LYS A 25 4.55 6.21 -23.76
N VAL A 26 4.50 5.87 -22.48
CA VAL A 26 5.63 6.02 -21.56
C VAL A 26 6.87 5.34 -22.15
N PRO A 27 8.00 6.06 -22.33
CA PRO A 27 9.16 5.59 -23.09
C PRO A 27 10.13 4.74 -22.23
N TYR A 28 9.67 4.23 -21.09
CA TYR A 28 10.45 3.39 -20.18
C TYR A 28 9.59 2.23 -19.65
N PRO A 29 10.22 1.12 -19.20
CA PRO A 29 9.48 -0.03 -18.70
C PRO A 29 8.64 0.29 -17.47
N VAL A 30 7.39 -0.14 -17.48
CA VAL A 30 6.49 -0.09 -16.31
C VAL A 30 5.96 -1.51 -16.06
N ILE A 31 6.14 -2.00 -14.85
CA ILE A 31 5.76 -3.37 -14.45
C ILE A 31 4.70 -3.26 -13.36
N GLY A 32 3.57 -3.95 -13.55
CA GLY A 32 2.54 -4.09 -12.52
C GLY A 32 2.54 -5.49 -11.94
N ILE A 33 2.50 -5.58 -10.62
CA ILE A 33 2.40 -6.82 -9.85
C ILE A 33 1.12 -6.72 -9.01
N ILE A 34 0.19 -7.67 -9.17
CA ILE A 34 -1.07 -7.71 -8.42
C ILE A 34 -1.22 -9.11 -7.80
N PRO A 35 -0.83 -9.31 -6.52
CA PRO A 35 -1.24 -10.51 -5.79
C PRO A 35 -2.74 -10.42 -5.52
N ALA A 36 -3.52 -11.41 -5.97
CA ALA A 36 -4.97 -11.40 -5.85
C ALA A 36 -5.48 -12.70 -5.23
N THR A 37 -6.18 -12.58 -4.10
CA THR A 37 -6.84 -13.68 -3.39
C THR A 37 -8.00 -13.12 -2.58
N GLU A 38 -8.93 -13.98 -2.16
CA GLU A 38 -9.88 -13.65 -1.11
C GLU A 38 -9.28 -13.97 0.27
N ASN A 39 -9.77 -13.29 1.31
CA ASN A 39 -9.52 -13.63 2.71
C ASN A 39 -10.81 -14.19 3.33
N MET A 40 -10.88 -15.51 3.50
CA MET A 40 -12.12 -16.21 3.85
C MET A 40 -11.93 -17.12 5.06
N VAL A 41 -12.96 -17.18 5.91
CA VAL A 41 -13.03 -18.13 7.02
C VAL A 41 -13.37 -19.51 6.50
N SER A 42 -12.56 -20.50 6.85
CA SER A 42 -12.80 -21.92 6.53
C SER A 42 -12.06 -22.82 7.53
N GLY A 43 -12.30 -24.13 7.48
CA GLY A 43 -11.55 -25.11 8.27
C GLY A 43 -10.05 -25.21 7.92
N SER A 44 -9.65 -24.64 6.78
CA SER A 44 -8.27 -24.56 6.30
C SER A 44 -7.73 -23.13 6.23
N ALA A 45 -8.42 -22.16 6.84
CA ALA A 45 -7.96 -20.77 6.88
C ALA A 45 -6.71 -20.63 7.75
N THR A 46 -5.96 -19.55 7.53
CA THR A 46 -4.88 -19.13 8.43
C THR A 46 -5.44 -18.91 9.84
N ARG A 47 -4.65 -19.26 10.85
CA ARG A 47 -5.04 -19.14 12.25
C ARG A 47 -4.10 -18.18 12.96
N PRO A 48 -4.60 -17.46 13.98
CA PRO A 48 -3.73 -16.79 14.92
C PRO A 48 -2.69 -17.77 15.50
N SER A 49 -1.44 -17.33 15.60
CA SER A 49 -0.24 -18.10 15.98
C SER A 49 0.33 -19.02 14.91
N ASP A 50 -0.25 -19.11 13.71
CA ASP A 50 0.45 -19.73 12.58
C ASP A 50 1.71 -18.90 12.26
N VAL A 51 2.83 -19.57 11.99
CA VAL A 51 4.05 -18.93 11.47
C VAL A 51 4.21 -19.32 10.01
N VAL A 52 4.26 -18.31 9.13
CA VAL A 52 4.47 -18.48 7.69
C VAL A 52 5.86 -17.99 7.30
N THR A 53 6.40 -18.50 6.20
CA THR A 53 7.70 -18.08 5.67
C THR A 53 7.48 -17.34 4.36
N ALA A 54 7.88 -16.07 4.31
CA ALA A 54 7.87 -15.29 3.07
C ALA A 54 8.92 -15.83 2.08
N SER A 55 8.79 -15.47 0.82
CA SER A 55 9.66 -15.92 -0.28
C SER A 55 11.14 -15.53 -0.12
N ASN A 56 11.46 -14.53 0.69
CA ASN A 56 12.84 -14.17 1.06
C ASN A 56 13.36 -14.88 2.33
N GLY A 57 12.59 -15.82 2.90
CA GLY A 57 12.95 -16.60 4.08
C GLY A 57 12.59 -15.95 5.42
N ILE A 58 12.12 -14.69 5.44
CA ILE A 58 11.66 -14.04 6.67
C ILE A 58 10.41 -14.76 7.19
N THR A 59 10.41 -15.09 8.48
CA THR A 59 9.28 -15.74 9.17
C THR A 59 8.32 -14.71 9.76
N ILE A 60 7.02 -14.95 9.60
CA ILE A 60 5.95 -14.06 10.05
C ILE A 60 4.96 -14.83 10.93
N GLU A 61 4.84 -14.45 12.19
CA GLU A 61 3.74 -14.86 13.07
C GLU A 61 2.46 -14.11 12.70
N ILE A 62 1.40 -14.87 12.38
CA ILE A 62 0.06 -14.33 12.14
C ILE A 62 -0.61 -14.11 13.49
N THR A 63 -0.61 -12.88 14.00
CA THR A 63 -1.30 -12.51 15.25
C THR A 63 -2.72 -12.00 14.98
N ASN A 64 -3.00 -11.53 13.76
CA ASN A 64 -4.34 -11.12 13.31
C ASN A 64 -4.56 -11.50 11.85
N THR A 65 -5.56 -12.33 11.56
CA THR A 65 -5.85 -12.80 10.19
C THR A 65 -6.49 -11.73 9.30
N ASP A 66 -6.96 -10.62 9.86
CA ASP A 66 -7.46 -9.42 9.16
C ASP A 66 -6.33 -8.42 8.83
N ALA A 67 -5.08 -8.78 9.14
CA ALA A 67 -3.88 -8.09 8.71
C ALA A 67 -3.19 -8.90 7.60
N GLU A 68 -3.98 -9.35 6.63
CA GLU A 68 -3.61 -10.18 5.49
C GLU A 68 -3.00 -9.39 4.34
N GLY A 69 -3.45 -8.15 4.10
CA GLY A 69 -3.02 -7.37 2.93
C GLY A 69 -1.50 -7.20 2.88
N ARG A 70 -0.87 -7.04 4.04
CA ARG A 70 0.59 -6.96 4.15
C ARG A 70 1.29 -8.29 3.90
N LEU A 71 0.65 -9.43 4.16
CA LEU A 71 1.21 -10.76 3.90
C LEU A 71 1.34 -11.00 2.41
N ILE A 72 0.29 -10.70 1.64
CA ILE A 72 0.34 -10.86 0.17
C ILE A 72 1.29 -9.84 -0.48
N LEU A 73 1.40 -8.65 0.10
CA LEU A 73 2.34 -7.62 -0.37
C LEU A 73 3.79 -7.96 -0.04
N ALA A 74 4.08 -8.64 1.07
CA ALA A 74 5.43 -9.08 1.42
C ALA A 74 6.06 -9.89 0.29
N ASP A 75 5.34 -10.91 -0.21
CA ASP A 75 5.82 -11.72 -1.33
C ASP A 75 5.85 -10.95 -2.66
N ALA A 76 4.91 -10.04 -2.89
CA ALA A 76 4.92 -9.22 -4.10
C ALA A 76 6.10 -8.23 -4.14
N LEU A 77 6.48 -7.67 -2.99
CA LEU A 77 7.63 -6.78 -2.83
C LEU A 77 8.93 -7.56 -3.05
N VAL A 78 9.09 -8.74 -2.43
CA VAL A 78 10.22 -9.64 -2.71
C VAL A 78 10.27 -10.02 -4.20
N TYR A 79 9.12 -10.33 -4.81
CA TYR A 79 9.07 -10.68 -6.23
C TYR A 79 9.46 -9.53 -7.15
N ALA A 80 9.28 -8.27 -6.73
CA ALA A 80 9.65 -7.10 -7.51
C ALA A 80 11.18 -6.99 -7.71
N GLU A 81 11.98 -7.52 -6.79
CA GLU A 81 13.45 -7.45 -6.81
C GLU A 81 14.06 -8.00 -8.10
N LYS A 82 13.49 -9.09 -8.64
CA LYS A 82 14.01 -9.75 -9.85
C LYS A 82 14.01 -8.86 -11.10
N TYR A 83 13.27 -7.74 -11.07
CA TYR A 83 13.20 -6.79 -12.17
C TYR A 83 14.24 -5.67 -12.06
N THR A 84 15.07 -5.67 -11.01
CA THR A 84 16.06 -4.61 -10.72
C THR A 84 15.46 -3.20 -10.87
N PRO A 85 14.35 -2.90 -10.19
CA PRO A 85 13.59 -1.67 -10.43
C PRO A 85 14.36 -0.44 -9.92
N GLU A 86 14.22 0.68 -10.62
CA GLU A 86 14.73 1.97 -10.14
C GLU A 86 13.96 2.46 -8.90
N TYR A 87 12.64 2.27 -8.92
CA TYR A 87 11.74 2.52 -7.80
C TYR A 87 10.62 1.48 -7.78
N VAL A 88 10.12 1.15 -6.59
CA VAL A 88 8.91 0.36 -6.39
C VAL A 88 7.90 1.20 -5.62
N ILE A 89 6.68 1.25 -6.13
CA ILE A 89 5.56 1.91 -5.45
C ILE A 89 4.47 0.86 -5.27
N ASP A 90 4.15 0.53 -4.03
CA ASP A 90 2.97 -0.28 -3.74
C ASP A 90 1.81 0.60 -3.26
N ILE A 91 0.59 0.15 -3.55
CA ILE A 91 -0.65 0.88 -3.31
C ILE A 91 -1.69 -0.11 -2.79
N ALA A 92 -2.27 0.17 -1.62
CA ALA A 92 -3.15 -0.79 -0.95
C ALA A 92 -4.19 -0.11 -0.07
N THR A 93 -5.34 -0.75 0.11
CA THR A 93 -6.35 -0.42 1.11
C THR A 93 -5.96 -1.01 2.47
N LEU A 94 -4.79 -0.63 2.99
CA LEU A 94 -4.10 -1.47 3.97
C LEU A 94 -4.61 -1.31 5.40
N THR A 95 -4.94 -0.09 5.84
CA THR A 95 -5.28 0.13 7.25
C THR A 95 -6.45 1.07 7.49
N GLY A 96 -7.33 0.68 8.42
CA GLY A 96 -8.29 1.61 9.01
C GLY A 96 -7.61 2.75 9.79
N ALA A 97 -6.38 2.55 10.25
CA ALA A 97 -5.60 3.56 10.96
C ALA A 97 -5.24 4.77 10.08
N ALA A 98 -4.95 4.57 8.79
CA ALA A 98 -4.75 5.67 7.85
C ALA A 98 -6.03 6.51 7.71
N SER A 99 -7.20 5.86 7.66
CA SER A 99 -8.49 6.56 7.59
C SER A 99 -8.79 7.37 8.84
N ILE A 100 -8.40 6.87 10.02
CA ILE A 100 -8.53 7.60 11.28
C ILE A 100 -7.56 8.79 11.31
N ALA A 101 -6.31 8.61 10.86
CA ALA A 101 -5.27 9.63 10.92
C ALA A 101 -5.50 10.80 9.96
N LEU A 102 -5.91 10.52 8.72
CA LEU A 102 -6.02 11.53 7.66
C LEU A 102 -7.47 11.92 7.36
N GLY A 103 -8.44 11.11 7.79
CA GLY A 103 -9.86 11.28 7.48
C GLY A 103 -10.25 10.68 6.14
N THR A 104 -11.38 9.97 6.12
CA THR A 104 -11.95 9.38 4.90
C THR A 104 -12.23 10.45 3.85
N GLY A 105 -11.70 10.25 2.63
CA GLY A 105 -11.86 11.16 1.51
C GLY A 105 -10.97 12.40 1.54
N SER A 106 -10.05 12.52 2.51
CA SER A 106 -9.16 13.68 2.62
C SER A 106 -7.86 13.50 1.84
N ALA A 107 -7.10 12.44 2.14
CA ALA A 107 -5.82 12.10 1.53
C ALA A 107 -5.44 10.63 1.77
N ALA A 108 -4.60 10.07 0.91
CA ALA A 108 -3.93 8.79 1.17
C ALA A 108 -2.65 9.00 1.99
N ALA A 109 -2.22 8.00 2.76
CA ALA A 109 -0.97 8.08 3.50
C ALA A 109 0.21 7.61 2.64
N LEU A 110 1.25 8.43 2.58
CA LEU A 110 2.51 8.14 1.91
C LEU A 110 3.57 7.77 2.94
N PHE A 111 4.21 6.62 2.76
CA PHE A 111 5.43 6.21 3.45
C PHE A 111 6.52 5.94 2.42
N THR A 112 7.78 6.24 2.73
CA THR A 112 8.89 6.07 1.77
C THR A 112 10.22 6.05 2.49
N ASN A 113 11.18 5.31 1.93
CA ASN A 113 12.58 5.30 2.36
C ASN A 113 13.46 6.25 1.54
N GLU A 114 12.90 6.94 0.54
CA GLU A 114 13.63 7.75 -0.43
C GLU A 114 12.98 9.14 -0.61
N ASP A 115 13.77 10.18 -0.35
CA ASP A 115 13.31 11.57 -0.39
C ASP A 115 13.06 12.09 -1.81
N ASN A 116 13.79 11.62 -2.82
CA ASN A 116 13.51 12.04 -4.19
C ASN A 116 12.18 11.47 -4.68
N LEU A 117 11.93 10.19 -4.42
CA LEU A 117 10.66 9.52 -4.75
C LEU A 117 9.48 10.18 -4.04
N LYS A 118 9.66 10.57 -2.77
CA LYS A 118 8.69 11.37 -2.03
C LYS A 118 8.32 12.66 -2.78
N ASN A 119 9.33 13.43 -3.19
CA ASN A 119 9.11 14.73 -3.82
C ASN A 119 8.41 14.58 -5.18
N ASP A 120 8.78 13.55 -5.95
CA ASP A 120 8.13 13.22 -7.22
C ASP A 120 6.64 12.86 -7.04
N LEU A 121 6.33 12.05 -6.02
CA LEU A 121 4.97 11.69 -5.65
C LEU A 121 4.15 12.90 -5.18
N ILE A 122 4.74 13.78 -4.35
CA ILE A 122 4.06 15.01 -3.90
C ILE A 122 3.78 15.94 -5.09
N SER A 123 4.74 16.08 -6.01
CA SER A 123 4.56 16.85 -7.24
C SER A 123 3.44 16.27 -8.12
N ALA A 124 3.38 14.94 -8.28
CA ALA A 124 2.31 14.25 -8.99
C ALA A 124 0.94 14.42 -8.30
N SER A 125 0.89 14.34 -6.97
CA SER A 125 -0.31 14.59 -6.16
C SER A 125 -0.85 16.00 -6.40
N ASN A 126 0.02 17.01 -6.37
CA ASN A 126 -0.38 18.41 -6.62
C ASN A 126 -0.96 18.62 -8.01
N LYS A 127 -0.42 17.96 -9.04
CA LYS A 127 -0.91 18.08 -10.43
C LYS A 127 -2.19 17.27 -10.69
N SER A 128 -2.29 16.07 -10.11
CA SER A 128 -3.42 15.16 -10.31
C SER A 128 -4.67 15.52 -9.50
N GLY A 129 -4.49 16.25 -8.40
CA GLY A 129 -5.52 16.52 -7.40
C GLY A 129 -5.77 15.34 -6.45
N GLU A 130 -5.06 14.22 -6.60
CA GLU A 130 -5.12 13.07 -5.70
C GLU A 130 -4.17 13.30 -4.52
N LYS A 131 -4.72 13.89 -3.45
CA LYS A 131 -3.97 14.29 -2.28
C LYS A 131 -3.36 13.09 -1.57
N ILE A 132 -2.04 13.16 -1.37
CA ILE A 132 -1.30 12.27 -0.47
C ILE A 132 -0.68 13.09 0.67
N TRP A 133 -0.46 12.46 1.81
CA TRP A 133 0.22 13.08 2.95
C TRP A 133 1.30 12.16 3.48
N GLN A 134 2.52 12.67 3.64
CA GLN A 134 3.61 11.88 4.18
C GLN A 134 3.40 11.61 5.67
N LEU A 135 3.41 10.34 6.04
CA LEU A 135 3.48 9.89 7.42
C LEU A 135 4.88 9.35 7.74
N PRO A 136 5.29 9.37 9.02
CA PRO A 136 6.64 8.96 9.39
C PRO A 136 6.86 7.46 9.22
N LEU A 137 8.13 7.09 9.01
CA LEU A 137 8.60 5.71 8.98
C LEU A 137 9.76 5.59 9.96
N TYR A 138 9.45 5.65 11.26
CA TYR A 138 10.45 5.65 12.32
C TYR A 138 10.93 4.24 12.67
N PRO A 139 12.20 4.06 13.10
CA PRO A 139 12.76 2.75 13.44
C PRO A 139 11.95 1.99 14.51
N GLU A 140 11.36 2.71 15.46
CA GLU A 140 10.53 2.15 16.54
C GLU A 140 9.35 1.35 15.99
N TYR A 141 8.83 1.71 14.81
CA TYR A 141 7.74 1.00 14.18
C TYR A 141 8.16 -0.41 13.77
N THR A 142 9.38 -0.57 13.24
CA THR A 142 9.95 -1.88 12.90
C THR A 142 10.20 -2.71 14.15
N GLU A 143 10.73 -2.11 15.21
CA GLU A 143 10.99 -2.83 16.47
C GLU A 143 9.69 -3.35 17.10
N TRP A 144 8.59 -2.61 17.00
CA TRP A 144 7.27 -3.12 17.42
C TRP A 144 6.80 -4.32 16.59
N MET A 145 7.20 -4.43 15.31
CA MET A 145 6.90 -5.58 14.46
C MET A 145 7.80 -6.78 14.72
N LYS A 146 9.03 -6.58 15.19
CA LYS A 146 9.99 -7.66 15.50
C LYS A 146 9.82 -8.30 16.87
N ALA A 147 9.03 -7.71 17.76
CA ALA A 147 8.83 -8.24 19.11
C ALA A 147 7.90 -9.48 19.12
N SER A 148 8.36 -10.56 18.48
CA SER A 148 7.84 -11.93 18.53
C SER A 148 8.94 -12.85 19.06
N ASP A 149 8.59 -13.78 19.94
CA ASP A 149 9.53 -14.76 20.50
C ASP A 149 9.73 -15.99 19.58
N ILE A 150 8.94 -16.10 18.50
CA ILE A 150 8.82 -17.31 17.68
C ILE A 150 9.00 -17.09 16.17
N SER A 151 9.18 -15.83 15.74
CA SER A 151 9.33 -15.46 14.33
C SER A 151 10.11 -14.15 14.19
N ASP A 152 10.58 -13.84 12.98
CA ASP A 152 11.31 -12.59 12.71
C ASP A 152 10.40 -11.36 12.81
N LEU A 153 9.12 -11.50 12.42
CA LEU A 153 8.11 -10.45 12.46
C LEU A 153 6.76 -11.01 12.90
N ARG A 154 5.93 -10.21 13.58
CA ARG A 154 4.48 -10.45 13.67
C ARG A 154 3.72 -9.63 12.64
N ASN A 155 2.63 -10.13 12.08
CA ASN A 155 1.87 -9.38 11.08
C ASN A 155 1.04 -8.25 11.68
N SER A 156 0.65 -8.34 12.95
CA SER A 156 0.02 -7.25 13.69
C SER A 156 0.68 -7.05 15.05
N PRO A 157 1.03 -5.82 15.42
CA PRO A 157 1.52 -5.51 16.75
C PRO A 157 0.43 -5.75 17.83
N SER A 158 0.85 -6.07 19.04
CA SER A 158 -0.04 -6.39 20.18
C SER A 158 -0.65 -5.15 20.85
N SER A 159 -0.04 -3.98 20.67
CA SER A 159 -0.54 -2.71 21.21
C SER A 159 -1.49 -2.05 20.23
N ARG A 160 -2.61 -1.51 20.72
CA ARG A 160 -3.58 -0.80 19.87
C ARG A 160 -3.08 0.59 19.41
N ASN A 161 -1.95 1.06 19.96
CA ASN A 161 -1.39 2.39 19.69
C ASN A 161 -0.45 2.42 18.47
N THR A 162 -0.30 1.29 17.79
CA THR A 162 0.59 1.14 16.64
C THR A 162 -0.25 1.18 15.36
N GLY A 163 -0.37 2.38 14.79
CA GLY A 163 -1.22 2.68 13.63
C GLY A 163 -0.58 2.36 12.27
N ALA A 164 -0.95 3.15 11.26
CA ALA A 164 -0.51 3.00 9.86
C ALA A 164 1.01 2.86 9.69
N GLY A 165 1.81 3.57 10.51
CA GLY A 165 3.27 3.51 10.48
C GLY A 165 3.87 2.12 10.72
N THR A 166 3.28 1.30 11.59
CA THR A 166 3.76 -0.09 11.81
C THR A 166 3.43 -1.02 10.65
N SER A 167 2.34 -0.74 9.94
CA SER A 167 1.97 -1.52 8.76
C SER A 167 2.91 -1.21 7.60
N ALA A 168 3.28 0.06 7.42
CA ALA A 168 4.32 0.46 6.48
C ALA A 168 5.70 -0.10 6.89
N ALA A 169 6.06 -0.05 8.18
CA ALA A 169 7.33 -0.61 8.66
C ALA A 169 7.44 -2.12 8.43
N PHE A 170 6.34 -2.87 8.57
CA PHE A 170 6.30 -4.28 8.18
C PHE A 170 6.63 -4.46 6.70
N LEU A 171 6.02 -3.69 5.80
CA LEU A 171 6.29 -3.77 4.36
C LEU A 171 7.74 -3.38 4.02
N GLN A 172 8.31 -2.40 4.73
CA GLN A 172 9.69 -1.98 4.54
C GLN A 172 10.69 -3.14 4.71
N GLU A 173 10.39 -4.11 5.59
CA GLU A 173 11.26 -5.26 5.80
C GLU A 173 11.41 -6.14 4.55
N PHE A 174 10.45 -6.07 3.62
CA PHE A 174 10.42 -6.80 2.34
C PHE A 174 10.83 -5.93 1.14
N ALA A 175 11.20 -4.66 1.38
CA ALA A 175 11.46 -3.66 0.35
C ALA A 175 12.82 -2.96 0.52
N LYS A 176 13.82 -3.65 1.08
CA LYS A 176 15.14 -3.07 1.44
C LYS A 176 16.10 -2.89 0.26
N SER A 177 15.91 -3.63 -0.83
CA SER A 177 16.84 -3.69 -1.96
C SER A 177 16.66 -2.58 -3.00
N TYR A 178 15.63 -1.75 -2.85
CA TYR A 178 15.28 -0.71 -3.82
C TYR A 178 14.69 0.54 -3.13
N LYS A 179 14.60 1.63 -3.90
CA LYS A 179 13.91 2.84 -3.49
C LYS A 179 12.41 2.59 -3.51
N TRP A 180 11.74 2.82 -2.39
CA TRP A 180 10.41 2.31 -2.15
C TRP A 180 9.47 3.35 -1.56
N ALA A 181 8.23 3.35 -2.03
CA ALA A 181 7.14 4.07 -1.41
C ALA A 181 5.89 3.19 -1.28
N HIS A 182 5.19 3.33 -0.15
CA HIS A 182 3.89 2.73 0.11
C HIS A 182 2.81 3.81 0.15
N LEU A 183 1.71 3.56 -0.55
CA LEU A 183 0.50 4.37 -0.54
C LEU A 183 -0.64 3.60 0.15
N ASP A 184 -0.96 3.95 1.39
CA ASP A 184 -2.17 3.47 2.05
C ASP A 184 -3.37 4.32 1.62
N ILE A 185 -4.16 3.76 0.71
CA ILE A 185 -5.31 4.39 0.07
C ILE A 185 -6.64 3.98 0.71
N ALA A 186 -6.62 3.27 1.86
CA ALA A 186 -7.84 2.96 2.61
C ALA A 186 -8.77 4.17 2.83
N PRO A 187 -8.28 5.40 3.11
CA PRO A 187 -9.15 6.57 3.26
C PRO A 187 -9.84 7.00 1.96
N MET A 188 -9.27 6.65 0.80
CA MET A 188 -9.63 7.21 -0.50
C MET A 188 -10.31 6.21 -1.44
N ALA A 189 -10.13 4.91 -1.23
CA ALA A 189 -10.51 3.87 -2.19
C ALA A 189 -12.03 3.75 -2.44
N TYR A 190 -12.83 3.82 -1.37
CA TYR A 190 -14.28 3.71 -1.44
C TYR A 190 -14.93 4.74 -0.51
N VAL A 191 -15.80 5.59 -1.06
CA VAL A 191 -16.43 6.68 -0.30
C VAL A 191 -17.95 6.57 -0.34
N GLN A 192 -18.58 6.91 0.79
CA GLN A 192 -20.01 7.22 0.82
C GLN A 192 -20.16 8.73 0.69
N THR A 193 -20.65 9.19 -0.46
CA THR A 193 -20.68 10.61 -0.79
C THR A 193 -21.66 11.35 0.09
N ASN A 194 -21.19 12.46 0.66
CA ASN A 194 -21.96 13.47 1.38
C ASN A 194 -21.63 14.87 0.81
N SER A 195 -22.08 15.94 1.46
CA SER A 195 -21.80 17.32 1.01
C SER A 195 -20.31 17.64 0.87
N ILE A 196 -19.45 17.00 1.68
CA ILE A 196 -17.99 17.23 1.71
C ILE A 196 -17.29 16.37 0.65
N LEU A 197 -17.73 15.13 0.44
CA LEU A 197 -17.06 14.15 -0.41
C LEU A 197 -17.55 14.12 -1.86
N ARG A 198 -18.55 14.94 -2.22
CA ARG A 198 -19.14 14.97 -3.58
C ARG A 198 -18.13 15.26 -4.70
N GLN A 199 -17.07 15.98 -4.38
CA GLN A 199 -15.98 16.26 -5.32
C GLN A 199 -15.20 15.00 -5.75
N LEU A 200 -15.31 13.90 -5.00
CA LEU A 200 -14.67 12.62 -5.32
C LEU A 200 -15.56 11.73 -6.22
N GLY A 201 -16.76 12.19 -6.56
CA GLY A 201 -17.72 11.45 -7.40
C GLY A 201 -18.92 10.90 -6.61
N PRO A 202 -19.73 10.03 -7.25
CA PRO A 202 -20.83 9.35 -6.59
C PRO A 202 -20.33 8.36 -5.53
N SER A 203 -21.21 7.94 -4.62
CA SER A 203 -20.89 6.91 -3.63
C SER A 203 -20.40 5.63 -4.34
N GLY A 204 -19.24 5.13 -3.96
CA GLY A 204 -18.61 4.00 -4.63
C GLY A 204 -17.09 4.04 -4.60
N ALA A 205 -16.49 3.25 -5.50
CA ALA A 205 -15.06 3.25 -5.75
C ALA A 205 -14.64 4.57 -6.44
N THR A 206 -13.53 5.15 -6.01
CA THR A 206 -13.05 6.44 -6.52
C THR A 206 -12.02 6.30 -7.64
N GLY A 207 -11.36 5.14 -7.75
CA GLY A 207 -10.23 4.94 -8.65
C GLY A 207 -8.95 5.67 -8.22
N PHE A 208 -8.85 6.08 -6.95
CA PHE A 208 -7.68 6.76 -6.41
C PHE A 208 -6.38 6.00 -6.71
N GLY A 209 -5.33 6.72 -7.11
CA GLY A 209 -4.04 6.18 -7.49
C GLY A 209 -3.81 6.19 -9.00
N VAL A 210 -4.87 6.04 -9.80
CA VAL A 210 -4.72 6.02 -11.27
C VAL A 210 -4.19 7.36 -11.80
N ARG A 211 -4.78 8.49 -11.39
CA ARG A 211 -4.29 9.80 -11.83
C ARG A 211 -2.95 10.14 -11.19
N LEU A 212 -2.79 9.87 -9.90
CA LEU A 212 -1.53 10.10 -9.19
C LEU A 212 -0.35 9.45 -9.92
N LEU A 213 -0.45 8.14 -10.20
CA LEU A 213 0.61 7.39 -10.88
C LEU A 213 0.77 7.82 -12.34
N SER A 214 -0.32 8.18 -13.03
CA SER A 214 -0.24 8.75 -14.38
C SER A 214 0.56 10.05 -14.42
N TYR A 215 0.31 10.97 -13.49
CA TYR A 215 1.05 12.23 -13.40
C TYR A 215 2.50 12.04 -12.97
N LEU A 216 2.78 11.06 -12.10
CA LEU A 216 4.14 10.67 -11.78
C LEU A 216 4.87 10.26 -13.07
N MET A 217 4.25 9.40 -13.89
CA MET A 217 4.87 8.94 -15.13
C MET A 217 5.09 10.10 -16.13
N MET A 218 4.10 10.97 -16.32
CA MET A 218 4.24 12.14 -17.20
C MET A 218 5.35 13.10 -16.76
N ASN A 219 5.51 13.31 -15.44
CA ASN A 219 6.59 14.14 -14.92
C ASN A 219 7.96 13.57 -15.28
N ARG A 220 8.13 12.25 -15.22
CA ARG A 220 9.40 11.58 -15.56
C ARG A 220 9.69 11.53 -17.04
N ILE A 221 8.69 11.65 -17.91
CA ILE A 221 8.90 11.82 -19.37
C ILE A 221 9.53 13.20 -19.68
N SER A 222 9.22 14.21 -18.86
CA SER A 222 9.58 15.60 -19.12
C SER A 222 10.95 16.00 -18.56
N ASN A 223 11.60 15.11 -17.80
CA ASN A 223 12.91 15.29 -17.18
C ASN A 223 13.95 14.43 -17.91
#